data_AF-A0A1F4N2U9-F1
#
_entry.id   AF-A0A1F4N2U9-F1
#
_cell.length_a   1.000
_cell.length_b   1.000
_cell.length_c   1.000
_cell.angle_alpha   90.00
_cell.angle_beta   90.00
_cell.angle_gamma   90.00
#
_symmetry.space_group_name_H-M   'P 1'
#
loop_
_entity.id
_entity.type
_entity.pdbx_description
1 polymer ?
#
loop_
_entity_poly.entity_id
_entity_poly.type
_entity_poly.pdbx_seq_one_letter_code
_entity_poly.pdbx_strand_id
1 'polypeptide(L)' 'MKRVSDYQKMQLKAIQNFYNDVNQRTQSQFSMSDVIIAWFTEGHAEVFRRKNLRNKMLAIS' A
#
# COMPACT_ATOMS: atom_id res chain seq x y z
N MET A 1 22.81 -4.15 -5.67
CA MET A 1 21.47 -3.65 -5.29
C MET A 1 20.42 -4.62 -5.85
N LYS A 2 19.58 -5.24 -5.00
CA LYS A 2 18.49 -6.12 -5.47
C LYS A 2 17.51 -5.28 -6.32
N ARG A 3 17.23 -5.68 -7.56
CA ARG A 3 16.22 -5.02 -8.40
C ARG A 3 14.88 -5.13 -7.69
N VAL A 4 14.38 -4.00 -7.19
CA VAL A 4 13.04 -3.90 -6.62
C VAL A 4 12.05 -4.13 -7.75
N SER A 5 11.21 -5.15 -7.63
CA SER A 5 10.22 -5.47 -8.66
C SER A 5 9.22 -4.32 -8.81
N ASP A 6 8.62 -4.14 -9.98
CA ASP A 6 7.64 -3.07 -10.19
C ASP A 6 6.44 -3.21 -9.26
N TYR A 7 6.13 -4.44 -8.84
CA TYR A 7 5.14 -4.71 -7.81
C TYR A 7 5.53 -4.10 -6.44
N GLN A 8 6.78 -4.27 -6.02
CA GLN A 8 7.28 -3.69 -4.78
C GLN A 8 7.32 -2.15 -4.85
N LYS A 9 7.67 -1.56 -6.01
CA LYS A 9 7.58 -0.11 -6.20
C LYS A 9 6.15 0.41 -6.09
N MET A 10 5.18 -0.28 -6.69
CA MET A 10 3.76 0.08 -6.58
C MET A 10 3.26 -0.04 -5.14
N GLN A 11 3.66 -1.09 -4.44
CA GLN A 11 3.28 -1.29 -3.03
C GLN A 11 3.84 -0.18 -2.14
N LEU A 12 5.10 0.21 -2.31
CA LEU A 12 5.71 1.33 -1.58
C LEU A 12 4.96 2.65 -1.84
N LYS A 13 4.63 2.94 -3.10
CA LYS A 13 3.87 4.14 -3.45
C LYS A 13 2.47 4.14 -2.82
N ALA A 14 1.81 2.98 -2.76
CA ALA A 14 0.49 2.86 -2.14
C ALA A 14 0.53 3.11 -0.62
N ILE A 15 1.54 2.58 0.07
CA ILE A 15 1.75 2.82 1.51
C ILE A 15 2.06 4.30 1.77
N GLN A 16 2.89 4.93 0.95
CA GLN A 16 3.18 6.37 1.06
C GLN A 16 1.94 7.24 0.86
N ASN A 17 1.10 6.92 -0.13
CA ASN A 17 -0.15 7.64 -0.34
C ASN A 17 -1.10 7.48 0.85
N PHE A 18 -1.22 6.27 1.40
CA PHE A 18 -2.03 6.01 2.59
C PHE A 18 -1.55 6.81 3.80
N TYR A 19 -0.24 6.88 4.02
CA TYR A 19 0.35 7.73 5.07
C TYR A 19 0.01 9.21 4.90
N ASN A 20 0.12 9.73 3.68
CA ASN A 20 -0.23 11.12 3.39
C ASN A 20 -1.73 11.38 3.62
N ASP A 21 -2.61 10.46 3.18
CA ASP A 21 -4.06 10.58 3.39
C ASP A 21 -4.43 10.57 4.87
N VAL A 22 -3.82 9.68 5.66
CA VAL A 22 -4.06 9.58 7.11
C VAL A 22 -3.61 10.86 7.82
N ASN A 23 -2.42 11.38 7.49
CA ASN A 23 -1.92 12.61 8.09
C ASN A 23 -2.65 13.88 7.62
N GLN A 24 -3.25 13.88 6.44
CA GLN A 24 -4.09 15.00 5.98
C GLN A 24 -5.48 14.97 6.63
N ARG A 25 -6.06 13.79 6.84
CA ARG A 25 -7.41 13.63 7.40
C ARG A 25 -7.45 13.75 8.91
N THR A 26 -6.35 13.43 9.57
CA THR A 26 -6.27 13.45 11.02
C THR A 26 -5.39 14.61 11.45
N GLN A 27 -5.92 15.51 12.28
CA GLN A 27 -5.11 16.57 12.92
C GLN A 27 -4.05 15.99 13.89
N SER A 28 -4.07 14.68 14.14
CA SER A 28 -3.02 13.97 14.86
C SER A 28 -1.93 13.49 13.92
N GLN A 29 -0.70 13.79 14.28
CA GLN A 29 0.49 13.35 13.57
C GLN A 29 0.76 11.88 13.94
N PHE A 30 0.30 10.95 13.10
CA PHE A 30 0.58 9.53 13.29
C PHE A 30 2.00 9.20 12.84
N SER A 31 2.67 8.33 13.58
CA SER A 31 3.98 7.85 13.16
C SER A 31 3.85 6.96 11.92
N MET A 32 4.88 6.93 11.08
CA MET A 32 4.92 6.03 9.92
C MET A 32 4.74 4.56 10.33
N SER A 33 5.24 4.19 11.51
CA SER A 33 5.11 2.84 12.06
C SER A 33 3.65 2.46 12.32
N ASP A 34 2.87 3.37 12.92
CA ASP A 34 1.45 3.13 13.22
C ASP A 34 0.63 2.96 11.93
N VAL A 35 0.92 3.79 10.94
CA VAL A 35 0.26 3.71 9.62
C VAL A 35 0.62 2.41 8.90
N ILE A 36 1.87 1.95 9.00
CA ILE A 36 2.28 0.65 8.44
C ILE A 36 1.55 -0.49 9.15
N ILE A 37 1.43 -0.45 10.48
CA ILE A 37 0.69 -1.46 11.25
C ILE A 37 -0.76 -1.46 10.76
N ALA A 38 -1.45 -0.31 10.75
CA ALA A 38 -2.82 -0.17 10.26
C ALA A 38 -2.98 -0.68 8.82
N TRP A 39 -2.03 -0.39 7.93
CA TRP A 39 -2.02 -0.89 6.55
C TRP A 39 -2.07 -2.42 6.48
N PHE A 40 -1.38 -3.12 7.39
CA PHE A 40 -1.37 -4.58 7.44
C PHE A 40 -2.52 -5.17 8.26
N THR A 41 -2.96 -4.52 9.34
CA THR A 41 -3.98 -5.06 10.25
C THR A 41 -5.41 -4.73 9.82
N GLU A 42 -5.64 -3.61 9.14
CA GLU A 42 -6.99 -3.17 8.71
C GLU A 42 -7.35 -3.64 7.29
N GLY A 43 -6.57 -4.56 6.72
CA GLY A 43 -6.90 -5.18 5.43
C GLY A 43 -6.56 -4.34 4.18
N HIS A 44 -5.99 -3.14 4.32
CA HIS A 44 -5.55 -2.33 3.18
C HIS A 44 -4.53 -3.06 2.30
N ALA A 45 -3.58 -3.78 2.91
CA ALA A 45 -2.62 -4.63 2.20
C ALA A 45 -3.29 -5.76 1.40
N GLU A 46 -4.39 -6.32 1.89
CA GLU A 46 -5.13 -7.37 1.19
C GLU A 46 -5.95 -6.80 0.03
N VAL A 47 -6.64 -5.68 0.23
CA VAL A 47 -7.36 -4.97 -0.84
C VAL A 47 -6.41 -4.56 -1.97
N PHE A 48 -5.23 -4.02 -1.64
CA PHE A 48 -4.19 -3.70 -2.61
C PHE A 48 -3.72 -4.94 -3.38
N ARG A 49 -3.46 -6.06 -2.68
CA ARG A 49 -3.08 -7.33 -3.31
C ARG A 49 -4.15 -7.83 -4.27
N ARG A 50 -5.41 -7.88 -3.85
CA ARG A 50 -6.54 -8.37 -4.67
C ARG A 50 -6.72 -7.52 -5.94
N LYS A 51 -6.67 -6.19 -5.85
CA LYS A 51 -6.79 -5.29 -7.01
C LYS A 51 -5.66 -5.48 -8.02
N ASN A 52 -4.41 -5.54 -7.54
CA ASN A 52 -3.24 -5.62 -8.42
C ASN A 52 -2.96 -7.03 -8.95
N LEU A 53 -3.36 -8.08 -8.23
CA LEU A 53 -3.29 -9.46 -8.73
C LEU A 53 -4.42 -9.77 -9.72
N ARG A 54 -5.65 -9.26 -9.51
CA ARG A 54 -6.73 -9.36 -10.52
C ARG A 54 -6.33 -8.70 -11.84
N ASN A 55 -5.70 -7.52 -11.80
CA ASN A 55 -5.22 -6.85 -13.01
C ASN A 55 -4.10 -7.63 -13.74
N LYS A 56 -3.30 -8.43 -13.03
CA LYS A 56 -2.32 -9.32 -13.68
C LYS A 56 -2.96 -10.61 -14.22
N MET A 57 -4.03 -11.09 -13.60
CA MET A 57 -4.72 -12.31 -14.04
C MET A 57 -5.55 -12.09 -15.31
N LEU A 58 -6.05 -10.86 -15.55
CA LEU A 58 -6.71 -10.47 -16.80
C LEU A 58 -5.76 -10.15 -17.97
N ALA A 59 -4.45 -10.07 -17.72
CA ALA A 59 -3.44 -9.92 -18.77
C ALA A 59 -2.97 -11.27 -19.36
N ILE A 60 -3.59 -12.37 -18.92
CA ILE A 60 -3.40 -13.72 -19.44
C ILE A 60 -4.78 -14.19 -19.92
N SER A 61 -5.29 -13.58 -20.97
CA SER A 61 -6.47 -14.03 -21.73
C SER A 61 -6.27 -13.62 -23.19
#